data_AF-A0A3D3S1E6-F1
#
_entry.id   AF-A0A3D3S1E6-F1
#
_cell.length_a   1.000
_cell.length_b   1.000
_cell.length_c   1.000
_cell.angle_alpha   90.00
_cell.angle_beta   90.00
_cell.angle_gamma   90.00
#
_symmetry.space_group_name_H-M   'P 1'
#
loop_
_entity.id
_entity.type
_entity.pdbx_description
1 polymer ?
#
loop_
_entity_poly.entity_id
_entity_poly.type
_entity_poly.pdbx_seq_one_letter_code
_entity_poly.pdbx_strand_id
1 'polypeptide(L)'
;KPKPKPKPEPKPEPKPEPKPKPKPKPEPAKKPAPKPKPEPKPDPKPVIPEIEEPSLEEMLAEEELEMAKPAEPAQQETQDAASNADQSDVEVASFTDAISAQVGQRWRIPGNYRNRDDIKTQVRIQMIPGGEVINVSVVKSSGYPDFDESVMNAVKLASPLPVPDGPLFDKQFRSLVIEFDPGVAQ
;
A
#
# COMPACT_ATOMS: atom_id res chain seq x y z
N LYS A 1 45.87 13.57 -53.22
CA LYS A 1 45.14 12.89 -52.12
C LYS A 1 45.67 13.44 -50.79
N PRO A 2 44.97 14.38 -50.12
CA PRO A 2 45.49 15.03 -48.91
C PRO A 2 45.23 14.17 -47.67
N LYS A 3 46.20 14.11 -46.75
CA LYS A 3 46.11 13.43 -45.46
C LYS A 3 45.21 14.24 -44.50
N PRO A 4 44.33 13.59 -43.70
CA PRO A 4 43.55 14.30 -42.70
C PRO A 4 44.43 14.74 -41.52
N LYS A 5 44.34 16.02 -41.15
CA LYS A 5 44.99 16.61 -39.97
C LYS A 5 44.33 16.10 -38.68
N PRO A 6 45.09 15.92 -37.59
CA PRO A 6 44.58 15.43 -36.31
C PRO A 6 43.66 16.46 -35.64
N LYS A 7 42.56 15.97 -35.10
CA LYS A 7 41.52 16.72 -34.37
C LYS A 7 42.07 17.10 -32.98
N PRO A 8 41.93 18.35 -32.52
CA PRO A 8 42.38 18.75 -31.19
C PRO A 8 41.50 18.11 -30.10
N GLU A 9 42.14 17.46 -29.13
CA GLU A 9 41.49 16.92 -27.93
C GLU A 9 40.98 18.07 -27.02
N PRO A 10 39.77 17.97 -26.48
CA PRO A 10 39.22 18.98 -25.58
C PRO A 10 39.90 18.92 -24.20
N LYS A 11 40.18 20.12 -23.71
CA LYS A 11 40.86 20.49 -22.45
C LYS A 11 40.12 19.94 -21.21
N PRO A 12 40.82 19.50 -20.15
CA PRO A 12 40.18 19.04 -18.93
C PRO A 12 39.51 20.20 -18.18
N GLU A 13 38.22 20.02 -17.85
CA GLU A 13 37.46 20.93 -17.00
C GLU A 13 37.95 20.86 -15.54
N PRO A 14 38.10 22.00 -14.84
CA PRO A 14 38.50 22.03 -13.45
C PRO A 14 37.36 21.55 -12.55
N LYS A 15 37.64 20.53 -11.75
CA LYS A 15 36.72 19.95 -10.76
C LYS A 15 36.45 20.98 -9.65
N PRO A 16 35.19 21.31 -9.33
CA PRO A 16 34.85 22.26 -8.27
C PRO A 16 35.22 21.73 -6.88
N GLU A 17 35.90 22.55 -6.09
CA GLU A 17 36.21 22.28 -4.68
C GLU A 17 34.93 22.15 -3.83
N PRO A 18 34.85 21.17 -2.93
CA PRO A 18 33.68 20.97 -2.07
C PRO A 18 33.57 22.07 -1.00
N LYS A 19 32.39 22.71 -0.97
CA LYS A 19 31.99 23.73 0.01
C LYS A 19 32.11 23.24 1.47
N PRO A 20 32.46 24.13 2.42
CA PRO A 20 32.64 23.78 3.83
C PRO A 20 31.32 23.34 4.51
N LYS A 21 31.41 22.25 5.27
CA LYS A 21 30.31 21.71 6.10
C LYS A 21 29.91 22.72 7.20
N PRO A 22 28.60 22.99 7.41
CA PRO A 22 28.13 23.80 8.53
C PRO A 22 28.31 23.06 9.87
N LYS A 23 28.83 23.78 10.87
CA LYS A 23 29.01 23.31 12.26
C LYS A 23 27.66 23.07 12.96
N PRO A 24 27.56 22.07 13.85
CA PRO A 24 26.34 21.78 14.62
C PRO A 24 26.02 22.89 15.63
N LYS A 25 24.73 23.23 15.72
CA LYS A 25 24.18 24.25 16.64
C LYS A 25 23.90 23.59 18.00
N PRO A 26 24.27 24.23 19.12
CA PRO A 26 24.16 23.64 20.46
C PRO A 26 22.71 23.52 20.96
N GLU A 27 22.39 22.38 21.58
CA GLU A 27 21.12 22.09 22.25
C GLU A 27 20.90 23.00 23.49
N PRO A 28 19.69 23.51 23.74
CA PRO A 28 19.38 24.30 24.93
C PRO A 28 19.27 23.43 26.20
N ALA A 29 19.98 23.85 27.24
CA ALA A 29 20.02 23.24 28.56
C ALA A 29 18.68 23.29 29.30
N LYS A 30 18.36 22.17 29.97
CA LYS A 30 17.25 21.97 30.91
C LYS A 30 17.34 22.95 32.09
N LYS A 31 16.25 23.69 32.37
CA LYS A 31 16.07 24.43 33.62
C LYS A 31 15.39 23.55 34.69
N PRO A 32 15.91 23.49 35.92
CA PRO A 32 15.34 22.71 37.02
C PRO A 32 14.18 23.43 37.73
N ALA A 33 13.29 22.62 38.30
CA ALA A 33 12.01 22.97 38.92
C ALA A 33 12.09 23.83 40.20
N PRO A 34 11.07 24.66 40.50
CA PRO A 34 10.89 25.31 41.79
C PRO A 34 10.12 24.45 42.80
N LYS A 35 10.65 24.41 44.03
CA LYS A 35 10.09 23.74 45.23
C LYS A 35 8.90 24.51 45.82
N PRO A 36 7.87 23.84 46.38
CA PRO A 36 6.97 24.44 47.36
C PRO A 36 7.52 24.27 48.79
N LYS A 37 7.51 25.36 49.57
CA LYS A 37 7.71 25.43 51.04
C LYS A 37 6.33 25.38 51.74
N PRO A 38 6.26 25.18 53.07
CA PRO A 38 5.20 24.47 53.77
C PRO A 38 4.23 25.44 54.48
N GLU A 39 3.20 24.92 55.15
CA GLU A 39 2.96 25.09 56.61
C GLU A 39 1.61 24.47 57.05
N PRO A 40 1.40 24.22 58.36
CA PRO A 40 0.72 23.01 58.86
C PRO A 40 -0.46 23.26 59.82
N LYS A 41 -1.20 22.16 60.10
CA LYS A 41 -2.03 21.80 61.29
C LYS A 41 -3.36 22.55 61.50
N PRO A 42 -4.41 21.82 61.95
CA PRO A 42 -4.65 21.68 63.39
C PRO A 42 -5.03 20.26 63.90
N ASP A 43 -4.94 20.16 65.22
CA ASP A 43 -5.08 19.08 66.21
C ASP A 43 -6.53 18.46 66.35
N PRO A 44 -6.76 17.46 67.25
CA PRO A 44 -7.58 16.25 67.00
C PRO A 44 -9.01 16.23 67.58
N LYS A 45 -9.84 15.32 67.00
CA LYS A 45 -10.99 14.46 67.49
C LYS A 45 -11.89 14.93 68.67
N PRO A 46 -13.18 14.48 68.83
CA PRO A 46 -13.82 13.26 68.28
C PRO A 46 -15.34 13.39 67.91
N VAL A 47 -15.96 12.22 67.64
CA VAL A 47 -17.41 11.91 67.50
C VAL A 47 -17.91 12.25 66.07
N ILE A 48 -18.53 11.36 65.28
CA ILE A 48 -19.77 10.59 65.48
C ILE A 48 -19.76 9.31 64.56
N PRO A 49 -20.86 8.59 64.36
CA PRO A 49 -21.15 7.21 64.78
C PRO A 49 -20.83 6.14 63.69
N GLU A 50 -21.07 4.88 64.03
CA GLU A 50 -21.28 3.76 63.09
C GLU A 50 -22.15 4.20 61.90
N ILE A 51 -21.56 4.25 60.71
CA ILE A 51 -22.31 4.40 59.46
C ILE A 51 -21.92 3.20 58.61
N GLU A 52 -22.87 2.27 58.61
CA GLU A 52 -23.07 1.17 57.68
C GLU A 52 -22.39 1.45 56.34
N GLU A 53 -21.40 0.62 55.98
CA GLU A 53 -20.76 0.63 54.67
C GLU A 53 -21.85 0.44 53.59
N PRO A 54 -22.27 1.49 52.86
CA PRO A 54 -23.09 1.26 51.69
C PRO A 54 -22.08 0.98 50.58
N SER A 55 -22.05 -0.27 50.15
CA SER A 55 -21.83 -0.58 48.75
C SER A 55 -20.42 -0.26 48.19
N LEU A 56 -19.41 -1.02 48.64
CA LEU A 56 -18.37 -1.45 47.69
C LEU A 56 -18.94 -2.45 46.67
N GLU A 57 -19.96 -3.21 47.08
CA GLU A 57 -20.60 -4.23 46.26
C GLU A 57 -21.43 -3.67 45.08
N GLU A 58 -22.21 -2.58 45.23
CA GLU A 58 -22.95 -2.01 44.07
C GLU A 58 -22.01 -1.27 43.11
N MET A 59 -20.91 -0.67 43.59
CA MET A 59 -19.91 -0.06 42.71
C MET A 59 -19.16 -1.09 41.84
N LEU A 60 -18.91 -2.29 42.38
CA LEU A 60 -18.34 -3.41 41.62
C LEU A 60 -19.36 -4.02 40.65
N ALA A 61 -20.65 -4.03 41.02
CA ALA A 61 -21.71 -4.52 40.14
C ALA A 61 -22.01 -3.57 38.96
N GLU A 62 -21.89 -2.25 39.14
CA GLU A 62 -22.00 -1.29 38.02
C GLU A 62 -20.79 -1.36 37.07
N GLU A 63 -19.57 -1.63 37.55
CA GLU A 63 -18.38 -1.81 36.71
C GLU A 63 -18.46 -3.07 35.84
N GLU A 64 -19.04 -4.16 36.35
CA GLU A 64 -19.22 -5.40 35.58
C GLU A 64 -20.30 -5.25 34.47
N LEU A 65 -21.33 -4.42 34.71
CA LEU A 65 -22.40 -4.18 33.75
C LEU A 65 -21.97 -3.19 32.63
N GLU A 66 -21.02 -2.28 32.90
CA GLU A 66 -20.46 -1.39 31.89
C GLU A 66 -19.44 -2.11 30.98
N MET A 67 -18.77 -3.16 31.49
CA MET A 67 -17.92 -4.06 30.69
C MET A 67 -18.74 -5.11 29.92
N ALA A 68 -20.00 -5.31 30.30
CA ALA A 68 -21.01 -6.10 29.60
C ALA A 68 -21.95 -5.25 28.74
N LYS A 69 -21.49 -4.08 28.27
CA LYS A 69 -21.94 -3.59 26.96
C LYS A 69 -21.20 -4.44 25.94
N PRO A 70 -21.78 -5.55 25.42
CA PRO A 70 -21.22 -6.13 24.22
C PRO A 70 -21.03 -4.97 23.25
N ALA A 71 -19.84 -4.90 22.67
CA ALA A 71 -19.63 -4.17 21.46
C ALA A 71 -20.60 -4.73 20.40
N GLU A 72 -21.85 -4.30 20.46
CA GLU A 72 -22.74 -4.24 19.33
C GLU A 72 -22.02 -3.47 18.21
N PRO A 73 -22.30 -3.83 16.96
CA PRO A 73 -21.40 -4.70 16.24
C PRO A 73 -20.63 -3.88 15.22
N ALA A 74 -19.37 -3.54 15.51
CA ALA A 74 -18.43 -3.25 14.42
C ALA A 74 -18.25 -4.47 13.48
N GLN A 75 -18.81 -5.62 13.84
CA GLN A 75 -18.75 -6.87 13.09
C GLN A 75 -19.88 -7.08 12.06
N GLN A 76 -21.02 -6.37 12.12
CA GLN A 76 -22.12 -6.58 11.15
C GLN A 76 -21.98 -5.70 9.89
N GLU A 77 -21.41 -4.50 9.98
CA GLU A 77 -20.98 -3.80 8.75
C GLU A 77 -19.79 -4.50 8.10
N THR A 78 -18.91 -5.14 8.88
CA THR A 78 -17.87 -6.00 8.30
C THR A 78 -18.36 -7.37 7.86
N GLN A 79 -19.54 -7.88 8.25
CA GLN A 79 -20.01 -9.18 7.75
C GLN A 79 -20.74 -9.05 6.42
N ASP A 80 -21.52 -7.99 6.21
CA ASP A 80 -22.05 -7.66 4.89
C ASP A 80 -20.96 -7.11 3.97
N ALA A 81 -20.01 -6.31 4.48
CA ALA A 81 -18.85 -5.88 3.68
C ALA A 81 -17.84 -7.01 3.45
N ALA A 82 -17.62 -7.93 4.39
CA ALA A 82 -16.77 -9.10 4.14
C ALA A 82 -17.47 -10.08 3.20
N SER A 83 -18.76 -10.37 3.38
CA SER A 83 -19.49 -11.27 2.47
C SER A 83 -19.60 -10.69 1.06
N ASN A 84 -19.83 -9.37 0.92
CA ASN A 84 -19.77 -8.71 -0.39
C ASN A 84 -18.34 -8.60 -0.92
N ALA A 85 -17.34 -8.38 -0.07
CA ALA A 85 -15.94 -8.32 -0.48
C ALA A 85 -15.48 -9.70 -0.98
N ASP A 86 -15.75 -10.77 -0.23
CA ASP A 86 -15.45 -12.15 -0.60
C ASP A 86 -16.16 -12.55 -1.90
N GLN A 87 -17.45 -12.24 -2.05
CA GLN A 87 -18.16 -12.51 -3.32
C GLN A 87 -17.59 -11.68 -4.48
N SER A 88 -17.29 -10.41 -4.25
CA SER A 88 -16.70 -9.55 -5.27
C SER A 88 -15.27 -9.94 -5.62
N ASP A 89 -14.47 -10.45 -4.67
CA ASP A 89 -13.10 -10.87 -4.87
C ASP A 89 -13.04 -12.16 -5.69
N VAL A 90 -13.97 -13.10 -5.45
CA VAL A 90 -14.11 -14.31 -6.26
C VAL A 90 -14.52 -13.97 -7.70
N GLU A 91 -15.48 -13.06 -7.90
CA GLU A 91 -15.83 -12.59 -9.24
C GLU A 91 -14.65 -11.88 -9.89
N VAL A 92 -13.98 -10.97 -9.17
CA VAL A 92 -12.80 -10.23 -9.64
C VAL A 92 -11.69 -11.17 -10.07
N ALA A 93 -11.37 -12.18 -9.27
CA ALA A 93 -10.37 -13.18 -9.57
C ALA A 93 -10.71 -13.97 -10.85
N SER A 94 -11.97 -14.38 -11.02
CA SER A 94 -12.40 -15.14 -12.21
C SER A 94 -12.22 -14.34 -13.51
N PHE A 95 -12.58 -13.05 -13.49
CA PHE A 95 -12.40 -12.18 -14.66
C PHE A 95 -10.93 -11.81 -14.83
N THR A 96 -10.19 -11.61 -13.74
CA THR A 96 -8.75 -11.36 -13.80
C THR A 96 -8.02 -12.53 -14.46
N ASP A 97 -8.44 -13.76 -14.16
CA ASP A 97 -7.92 -14.98 -14.80
C ASP A 97 -8.33 -15.08 -16.28
N ALA A 98 -9.57 -14.73 -16.61
CA ALA A 98 -10.00 -14.64 -18.02
C ALA A 98 -9.20 -13.59 -18.81
N ILE A 99 -8.89 -12.45 -18.19
CA ILE A 99 -8.06 -11.38 -18.75
C ILE A 99 -6.63 -11.87 -18.93
N SER A 100 -6.02 -12.44 -17.87
CA SER A 100 -4.64 -12.93 -17.92
C SER A 100 -4.49 -14.02 -18.98
N ALA A 101 -5.45 -14.95 -19.08
CA ALA A 101 -5.49 -15.98 -20.11
C ALA A 101 -5.63 -15.39 -21.52
N GLN A 102 -6.53 -14.43 -21.73
CA GLN A 102 -6.69 -13.79 -23.04
C GLN A 102 -5.45 -13.00 -23.45
N VAL A 103 -4.82 -12.32 -22.49
CA VAL A 103 -3.53 -11.65 -22.70
C VAL A 103 -2.46 -12.68 -23.03
N GLY A 104 -2.36 -13.77 -22.26
CA GLY A 104 -1.44 -14.89 -22.46
C GLY A 104 -1.55 -15.51 -23.85
N GLN A 105 -2.78 -15.71 -24.36
CA GLN A 105 -3.03 -16.20 -25.72
C GLN A 105 -2.50 -15.27 -26.82
N ARG A 106 -2.50 -13.95 -26.58
CA ARG A 106 -1.95 -12.96 -27.52
C ARG A 106 -0.48 -12.65 -27.24
N TRP A 107 0.04 -13.07 -26.09
CA TRP A 107 1.36 -12.73 -25.64
C TRP A 107 2.42 -13.54 -26.37
N ARG A 108 3.27 -12.83 -27.11
CA ARG A 108 4.45 -13.40 -27.75
C ARG A 108 5.65 -13.23 -26.83
N ILE A 109 5.81 -14.17 -25.91
CA ILE A 109 6.98 -14.22 -25.02
C ILE A 109 8.25 -14.45 -25.85
N PRO A 110 9.26 -13.57 -25.75
CA PRO A 110 10.55 -13.81 -26.38
C PRO A 110 11.18 -15.12 -25.85
N GLY A 111 11.74 -15.94 -26.75
CA GLY A 111 12.11 -17.33 -26.44
C GLY A 111 13.12 -17.51 -25.28
N ASN A 112 13.90 -16.49 -24.96
CA ASN A 112 14.83 -16.44 -23.83
C ASN A 112 14.14 -16.36 -22.45
N TYR A 113 12.85 -16.03 -22.38
CA TYR A 113 12.10 -15.84 -21.14
C TYR A 113 11.06 -16.93 -20.88
N ARG A 114 10.74 -17.76 -21.87
CA ARG A 114 9.63 -18.74 -21.80
C ARG A 114 9.80 -19.83 -20.74
N ASN A 115 11.04 -20.11 -20.32
CA ASN A 115 11.39 -21.13 -19.32
C ASN A 115 11.92 -20.49 -18.02
N ARG A 116 11.62 -19.20 -17.78
CA ARG A 116 12.13 -18.45 -16.63
C ARG A 116 11.01 -18.10 -15.67
N ASP A 117 10.73 -18.98 -14.72
CA ASP A 117 9.71 -18.73 -13.70
C ASP A 117 10.18 -17.72 -12.61
N ASP A 118 11.45 -17.27 -12.69
CA ASP A 118 12.05 -16.30 -11.79
C ASP A 118 11.72 -14.83 -12.11
N ILE A 119 11.08 -14.57 -13.26
CA ILE A 119 10.73 -13.22 -13.69
C ILE A 119 9.21 -12.98 -13.60
N LYS A 120 8.86 -11.85 -13.00
CA LYS A 120 7.48 -11.41 -12.80
C LYS A 120 7.41 -9.92 -13.07
N THR A 121 6.45 -9.49 -13.88
CA THR A 121 6.20 -8.08 -14.13
C THR A 121 4.79 -7.74 -13.67
N GLN A 122 4.63 -6.67 -12.91
CA GLN A 122 3.32 -6.18 -12.51
C GLN A 122 2.94 -5.01 -13.38
N VAL A 123 1.79 -5.13 -14.02
CA VAL A 123 1.29 -4.14 -14.96
C VAL A 123 -0.09 -3.68 -14.49
N ARG A 124 -0.24 -2.37 -14.39
CA ARG A 124 -1.51 -1.70 -14.20
C ARG A 124 -2.12 -1.42 -15.56
N ILE A 125 -3.31 -1.97 -15.76
CA ILE A 125 -4.10 -1.84 -16.97
C ILE A 125 -5.30 -0.97 -16.64
N GLN A 126 -5.51 0.08 -17.42
CA GLN A 126 -6.68 0.93 -17.35
C GLN A 126 -7.55 0.68 -18.57
N MET A 127 -8.82 0.41 -18.33
CA MET A 127 -9.79 0.07 -19.37
C MET A 127 -11.12 0.79 -19.15
N ILE A 128 -11.89 0.94 -20.23
CA ILE A 128 -13.28 1.46 -20.18
C ILE A 128 -14.30 0.33 -20.04
N PRO A 129 -15.53 0.64 -19.57
CA PRO A 129 -16.65 -0.28 -19.67
C PRO A 129 -16.82 -0.71 -21.14
N GLY A 130 -16.68 -2.00 -21.42
CA GLY A 130 -16.57 -2.57 -22.77
C GLY A 130 -15.24 -3.29 -23.06
N GLY A 131 -14.29 -3.28 -22.13
CA GLY A 131 -13.07 -4.08 -22.20
C GLY A 131 -11.96 -3.47 -23.07
N GLU A 132 -12.14 -2.25 -23.56
CA GLU A 132 -11.10 -1.57 -24.33
C GLU A 132 -10.01 -1.00 -23.42
N VAL A 133 -8.75 -1.27 -23.76
CA VAL A 133 -7.60 -0.84 -22.98
C VAL A 133 -7.22 0.59 -23.37
N ILE A 134 -7.28 1.51 -22.41
CA ILE A 134 -6.94 2.92 -22.60
C ILE A 134 -5.46 3.16 -22.31
N ASN A 135 -4.96 2.55 -21.23
CA ASN A 135 -3.61 2.79 -20.74
C ASN A 135 -3.02 1.52 -20.12
N VAL A 136 -1.71 1.33 -20.29
CA VAL A 136 -0.94 0.23 -19.74
C VAL A 136 0.33 0.81 -19.15
N SER A 137 0.57 0.55 -17.87
CA SER A 137 1.72 1.08 -17.13
C SER A 137 2.35 -0.02 -16.28
N VAL A 138 3.68 -0.11 -16.30
CA VAL A 138 4.41 -1.08 -15.47
C VAL A 138 4.50 -0.52 -14.04
N VAL A 139 3.95 -1.25 -13.08
CA VAL A 139 4.04 -0.95 -11.65
C VAL A 139 5.36 -1.47 -11.10
N LYS A 140 5.72 -2.71 -11.47
CA LYS A 140 6.94 -3.36 -11.05
C LYS A 140 7.56 -4.07 -12.25
N SER A 141 8.69 -3.55 -12.70
CA SER A 141 9.45 -4.15 -13.78
C SER A 141 10.03 -5.50 -13.35
N SER A 142 10.07 -6.44 -14.28
CA SER A 142 10.78 -7.72 -14.13
C SER A 142 12.31 -7.59 -14.10
N GLY A 143 12.83 -6.39 -14.37
CA GLY A 143 14.26 -6.15 -14.58
C GLY A 143 14.71 -6.36 -16.03
N TYR A 144 13.81 -6.81 -16.92
CA TYR A 144 14.07 -7.02 -18.34
C TYR A 144 13.12 -6.17 -19.19
N PRO A 145 13.64 -5.16 -19.91
CA PRO A 145 12.80 -4.26 -20.70
C PRO A 145 12.07 -4.99 -21.84
N ASP A 146 12.70 -5.97 -22.48
CA ASP A 146 12.10 -6.76 -23.57
C ASP A 146 10.86 -7.54 -23.09
N PHE A 147 10.91 -8.06 -21.87
CA PHE A 147 9.78 -8.77 -21.26
C PHE A 147 8.65 -7.82 -20.94
N ASP A 148 8.95 -6.69 -20.29
CA ASP A 148 7.96 -5.68 -19.93
C ASP A 148 7.28 -5.09 -21.20
N GLU A 149 8.05 -4.80 -22.25
CA GLU A 149 7.53 -4.34 -23.54
C GLU A 149 6.65 -5.39 -24.22
N SER A 150 7.03 -6.67 -24.15
CA SER A 150 6.24 -7.77 -24.69
C SER A 150 4.87 -7.88 -23.99
N VAL A 151 4.81 -7.68 -22.67
CA VAL A 151 3.55 -7.67 -21.91
C VAL A 151 2.72 -6.44 -22.28
N MET A 152 3.34 -5.26 -22.35
CA MET A 152 2.64 -4.04 -22.77
C MET A 152 2.02 -4.18 -24.17
N ASN A 153 2.71 -4.84 -25.09
CA ASN A 153 2.20 -5.11 -26.43
C ASN A 153 1.08 -6.17 -26.40
N ALA A 154 1.26 -7.25 -25.63
CA ALA A 154 0.26 -8.29 -25.46
C ALA A 154 -1.06 -7.75 -24.93
N VAL A 155 -1.03 -6.90 -23.89
CA VAL A 155 -2.22 -6.28 -23.31
C VAL A 155 -2.94 -5.41 -24.34
N LYS A 156 -2.21 -4.64 -25.15
CA LYS A 156 -2.80 -3.83 -26.23
C LYS A 156 -3.45 -4.71 -27.31
N LEU A 157 -2.82 -5.83 -27.67
CA LEU A 157 -3.32 -6.77 -28.67
C LEU A 157 -4.47 -7.65 -28.16
N ALA A 158 -4.59 -7.81 -26.85
CA ALA A 158 -5.66 -8.58 -26.21
C ALA A 158 -6.98 -7.80 -26.09
N SER A 159 -7.00 -6.52 -26.42
CA SER A 159 -8.21 -5.71 -26.44
C SER A 159 -9.18 -6.18 -27.54
N PRO A 160 -10.50 -6.27 -27.28
CA PRO A 160 -11.19 -6.01 -26.01
C PRO A 160 -11.11 -7.18 -25.02
N LEU A 161 -10.85 -6.86 -23.75
CA LEU A 161 -10.72 -7.81 -22.64
C LEU A 161 -12.09 -8.22 -22.06
N PRO A 162 -12.23 -9.46 -21.54
CA PRO A 162 -13.46 -9.90 -20.90
C PRO A 162 -13.57 -9.25 -19.52
N VAL A 163 -14.54 -8.34 -19.37
CA VAL A 163 -14.78 -7.61 -18.12
C VAL A 163 -16.24 -7.69 -17.72
N PRO A 164 -16.57 -7.71 -16.41
CA PRO A 164 -17.95 -7.62 -15.96
C PRO A 164 -18.50 -6.22 -16.25
N ASP A 165 -19.80 -6.14 -16.50
CA ASP A 165 -20.51 -4.86 -16.58
C ASP A 165 -21.01 -4.42 -15.18
N GLY A 166 -21.21 -3.12 -15.00
CA GLY A 166 -21.85 -2.55 -13.80
C GLY A 166 -20.90 -1.94 -12.76
N PRO A 167 -21.37 -1.68 -11.52
CA PRO A 167 -20.63 -0.88 -10.53
C PRO A 167 -19.36 -1.57 -10.00
N LEU A 168 -19.24 -2.89 -10.19
CA LEU A 168 -18.05 -3.67 -9.84
C LEU A 168 -16.88 -3.36 -10.78
N PHE A 169 -17.17 -3.07 -12.06
CA PHE A 169 -16.18 -2.64 -13.04
C PHE A 169 -15.52 -1.32 -12.65
N ASP A 170 -16.31 -0.28 -12.39
CA ASP A 170 -15.78 1.05 -12.11
C ASP A 170 -14.92 1.10 -10.85
N LYS A 171 -15.24 0.24 -9.86
CA LYS A 171 -14.53 0.16 -8.60
C LYS A 171 -13.24 -0.66 -8.67
N GLN A 172 -13.20 -1.76 -9.42
CA GLN A 172 -12.09 -2.73 -9.39
C GLN A 172 -11.37 -2.89 -10.75
N PHE A 173 -12.11 -2.90 -11.87
CA PHE A 173 -11.56 -3.20 -13.20
C PHE A 173 -11.04 -1.96 -13.95
N ARG A 174 -11.52 -0.76 -13.60
CA ARG A 174 -11.03 0.50 -14.19
C ARG A 174 -9.51 0.68 -14.03
N SER A 175 -8.95 0.13 -12.95
CA SER A 175 -7.51 0.11 -12.68
C SER A 175 -7.12 -1.24 -12.09
N LEU A 176 -7.07 -2.25 -12.95
CA LEU A 176 -6.65 -3.59 -12.55
C LEU A 176 -5.13 -3.70 -12.57
N VAL A 177 -4.55 -4.28 -11.52
CA VAL A 177 -3.12 -4.61 -11.47
C VAL A 177 -3.00 -6.12 -11.59
N ILE A 178 -2.37 -6.59 -12.67
CA ILE A 178 -2.13 -8.01 -12.92
C ILE A 178 -0.63 -8.27 -12.87
N GLU A 179 -0.26 -9.38 -12.24
CA GLU A 179 1.09 -9.93 -12.33
C GLU A 179 1.16 -10.89 -13.53
N PHE A 180 2.11 -10.63 -14.42
CA PHE A 180 2.40 -11.49 -15.56
C PHE A 180 3.72 -12.21 -15.33
N ASP A 181 3.65 -13.53 -15.35
CA ASP A 181 4.78 -14.45 -15.38
C ASP A 181 4.75 -15.25 -16.69
N PRO A 182 5.89 -15.76 -17.17
CA PRO A 182 5.93 -16.49 -18.45
C PRO A 182 5.12 -17.79 -18.45
N GLY A 183 4.69 -18.29 -17.29
CA GLY A 183 3.77 -19.42 -17.15
C GLY A 183 2.31 -19.07 -17.46
N VAL A 184 1.93 -17.78 -17.43
CA VAL A 184 0.56 -17.34 -17.78
C VAL A 184 0.24 -17.55 -19.26
N ALA A 185 1.24 -17.63 -20.14
CA ALA A 185 1.04 -17.79 -21.60
C ALA A 185 1.03 -19.25 -22.08
N GLN A 186 0.69 -20.21 -21.21
CA GLN A 186 0.62 -21.64 -21.56
C GLN A 186 -0.65 -21.97 -22.34
#